data_AF-A0A953RF05-F1
#
_entry.id   AF-A0A953RF05-F1
#
_cell.length_a   1.000
_cell.length_b   1.000
_cell.length_c   1.000
_cell.angle_alpha   90.00
_cell.angle_beta   90.00
_cell.angle_gamma   90.00
#
_symmetry.space_group_name_H-M   'P 1'
#
loop_
_entity.id
_entity.type
_entity.pdbx_description
1 polymer ?
#
loop_
_entity_poly.entity_id
_entity_poly.type
_entity_poly.pdbx_seq_one_letter_code
_entity_poly.pdbx_strand_id
1 'polypeptide(L)'
;MRCLLPLCLVAAVVPAAPQTPPQSSEKQDLYRQLDEIRAAIRSDDWNAAWRRSILLNASLARLTNTRVSPDLELAHVEMMAGRDAISRAPLLARMTRAAYAAGQPEKAERYANEALEAARHGVFWWTGDAIHQGNIVLGRQAFGRGDMEAAKRYLLLAAKTPGSSTLSTLGPKMGLAKGLLDRGESATVLQYLEECATFWTGSRGKLAEWTALIRAGLKPDFGPNVTY
;
A
#
# COMPACT_ATOMS: atom_id res chain seq x y z
N MET A 1 47.76 74.23 18.01
CA MET A 1 46.66 73.81 17.11
C MET A 1 46.97 72.43 16.54
N ARG A 2 46.32 71.38 17.08
CA ARG A 2 46.24 70.04 16.49
C ARG A 2 44.86 69.48 16.84
N CYS A 3 43.97 69.46 15.86
CA CYS A 3 42.63 68.86 15.95
C CYS A 3 42.73 67.34 16.04
N LEU A 4 42.12 66.74 17.05
CA LEU A 4 41.87 65.30 17.12
C LEU A 4 40.34 65.10 17.06
N LEU A 5 39.87 64.57 15.92
CA LEU A 5 38.50 64.11 15.73
C LEU A 5 38.29 62.77 16.47
N PRO A 6 37.12 62.53 17.10
CA PRO A 6 36.82 61.24 17.69
C PRO A 6 36.37 60.26 16.59
N LEU A 7 36.99 59.09 16.57
CA LEU A 7 36.67 57.98 15.67
C LEU A 7 35.46 57.21 16.23
N CYS A 8 34.28 57.35 15.61
CA CYS A 8 33.11 56.52 15.93
C CYS A 8 33.30 55.12 15.31
N LEU A 9 33.50 54.10 16.14
CA LEU A 9 33.45 52.70 15.75
C LEU A 9 31.99 52.25 15.62
N VAL A 10 31.51 52.12 14.38
CA VAL A 10 30.24 51.45 14.07
C VAL A 10 30.52 49.95 13.99
N ALA A 11 30.04 49.19 14.98
CA ALA A 11 30.07 47.73 14.92
C ALA A 11 29.04 47.25 13.89
N ALA A 12 29.52 46.68 12.78
CA ALA A 12 28.67 46.00 11.81
C ALA A 12 28.15 44.70 12.44
N VAL A 13 26.86 44.64 12.74
CA VAL A 13 26.18 43.40 13.10
C VAL A 13 26.00 42.59 11.81
N VAL A 14 26.77 41.51 11.67
CA VAL A 14 26.56 40.52 10.61
C VAL A 14 25.31 39.71 10.98
N PRO A 15 24.25 39.67 10.14
CA PRO A 15 23.10 38.85 10.43
C PRO A 15 23.48 37.38 10.30
N ALA A 16 23.26 36.61 11.37
CA ALA A 16 23.49 35.18 11.37
C ALA A 16 22.62 34.52 10.27
N ALA A 17 23.26 33.69 9.45
CA ALA A 17 22.56 32.88 8.47
C ALA A 17 21.50 32.00 9.17
N PRO A 18 20.33 31.76 8.56
CA PRO A 18 19.29 30.93 9.15
C PRO A 18 19.86 29.54 9.43
N GLN A 19 19.96 29.20 10.71
CA GLN A 19 20.42 27.87 11.13
C GLN A 19 19.38 26.85 10.72
N THR A 20 19.80 25.90 9.88
CA THR A 20 19.02 24.71 9.57
C THR A 20 18.62 24.05 10.89
N PRO A 21 17.34 23.71 11.12
CA PRO A 21 16.94 23.11 12.38
C PRO A 21 17.77 21.84 12.64
N PRO A 22 18.21 21.59 13.88
CA PRO A 22 19.05 20.45 14.20
C PRO A 22 18.35 19.17 13.76
N GLN A 23 19.02 18.37 12.92
CA GLN A 23 18.54 17.03 12.59
C GLN A 23 18.35 16.26 13.90
N SER A 24 17.20 15.57 14.06
CA SER A 24 16.94 14.79 15.26
C SER A 24 18.10 13.82 15.54
N SER A 25 18.44 13.63 16.83
CA SER A 25 19.52 12.74 17.27
C SER A 25 19.40 11.34 16.67
N GLU A 26 18.17 10.88 16.43
CA GLU A 26 17.83 9.63 15.75
C GLU A 26 18.29 9.58 14.28
N LYS A 27 18.13 10.67 13.54
CA LYS A 27 18.55 10.76 12.14
C LYS A 27 20.07 10.73 12.01
N GLN A 28 20.77 11.39 12.94
CA GLN A 28 22.23 11.34 13.01
C GLN A 28 22.74 9.93 13.32
N ASP A 29 22.04 9.19 14.17
CA ASP A 29 22.36 7.81 14.52
C ASP A 29 22.22 6.85 13.32
N LEU A 30 21.15 6.99 12.55
CA LEU A 30 20.93 6.21 11.32
C LEU A 30 22.00 6.47 10.26
N TYR A 31 22.42 7.72 10.07
CA TYR A 31 23.49 8.04 9.13
C TYR A 31 24.83 7.44 9.56
N ARG A 32 25.14 7.47 10.86
CA ARG A 32 26.34 6.82 11.39
C ARG A 32 26.33 5.33 11.10
N GLN A 33 25.22 4.64 11.36
CA GLN A 33 25.06 3.21 11.07
C GLN A 33 25.21 2.90 9.57
N LEU A 34 24.73 3.78 8.68
CA LEU A 34 24.90 3.62 7.23
C LEU A 34 26.36 3.80 6.79
N ASP A 35 27.06 4.79 7.32
CA ASP A 35 28.47 5.04 7.00
C ASP A 35 29.38 3.92 7.50
N GLU A 36 29.03 3.34 8.64
CA GLU A 36 29.64 2.15 9.19
C GLU A 36 29.51 0.90 8.28
N ILE A 37 28.36 0.71 7.63
CA ILE A 37 28.17 -0.35 6.62
C ILE A 37 29.03 -0.05 5.39
N ARG A 38 29.02 1.20 4.91
CA ARG A 38 29.83 1.62 3.74
C ARG A 38 31.32 1.43 3.99
N ALA A 39 31.79 1.73 5.20
CA ALA A 39 33.20 1.53 5.58
C ALA A 39 33.58 0.05 5.53
N ALA A 40 32.74 -0.85 6.07
CA ALA A 40 32.97 -2.29 6.04
C ALA A 40 33.01 -2.85 4.60
N ILE A 41 32.14 -2.35 3.72
CA ILE A 41 32.16 -2.72 2.29
C ILE A 41 33.46 -2.25 1.61
N ARG A 42 33.91 -1.02 1.89
CA ARG A 42 35.17 -0.49 1.33
C ARG A 42 36.40 -1.26 1.81
N SER A 43 36.34 -1.86 2.99
CA SER A 43 37.42 -2.69 3.55
C SER A 43 37.26 -4.18 3.24
N ASP A 44 36.31 -4.56 2.36
CA ASP A 44 36.02 -5.96 2.00
C ASP A 44 35.62 -6.86 3.19
N ASP A 45 35.17 -6.27 4.31
CA ASP A 45 34.68 -7.00 5.49
C ASP A 45 33.16 -7.22 5.39
N TRP A 46 32.79 -8.18 4.56
CA TRP A 46 31.39 -8.54 4.30
C TRP A 46 30.65 -9.04 5.54
N ASN A 47 31.35 -9.71 6.46
CA ASN A 47 30.76 -10.19 7.71
C ASN A 47 30.40 -9.03 8.66
N ALA A 48 31.24 -7.99 8.73
CA ALA A 48 30.89 -6.77 9.46
C ALA A 48 29.79 -5.98 8.76
N ALA A 49 29.82 -5.87 7.43
CA ALA A 49 28.78 -5.18 6.66
C ALA A 49 27.40 -5.82 6.89
N TRP A 50 27.32 -7.15 6.87
CA TRP A 50 26.08 -7.89 7.13
C TRP A 50 25.59 -7.73 8.57
N ARG A 51 26.47 -7.87 9.58
CA ARG A 51 26.07 -7.65 10.99
C ARG A 51 25.54 -6.24 11.22
N ARG A 52 26.21 -5.24 10.64
CA ARG A 52 25.82 -3.82 10.76
C ARG A 52 24.50 -3.52 10.03
N SER A 53 24.23 -4.15 8.89
CA SER A 53 22.96 -3.98 8.18
C SER A 53 21.76 -4.49 8.97
N ILE A 54 21.92 -5.59 9.72
CA ILE A 54 20.88 -6.09 10.64
C ILE A 54 20.59 -5.08 11.75
N LEU A 55 21.62 -4.48 12.34
CA LEU A 55 21.47 -3.47 13.38
C LEU A 55 20.77 -2.21 12.85
N LEU A 56 21.14 -1.75 11.66
CA LEU A 56 20.45 -0.65 10.99
C LEU A 56 18.98 -0.99 10.74
N ASN A 57 18.69 -2.21 10.27
CA ASN A 57 17.32 -2.66 10.05
C ASN A 57 16.50 -2.69 11.36
N ALA A 58 17.08 -3.16 12.46
CA ALA A 58 16.43 -3.15 13.77
C ALA A 58 16.19 -1.72 14.30
N SER A 59 17.13 -0.80 14.07
CA SER A 59 16.98 0.61 14.43
C SER A 59 15.89 1.29 13.60
N LEU A 60 15.86 1.05 12.30
CA LEU A 60 14.79 1.53 11.41
C LEU A 60 13.43 0.99 11.87
N ALA A 61 13.31 -0.31 12.13
CA ALA A 61 12.07 -0.94 12.56
C ALA A 61 11.46 -0.33 13.84
N ARG A 62 12.29 0.24 14.73
CA ARG A 62 11.83 0.96 15.94
C ARG A 62 11.31 2.37 15.66
N LEU A 63 11.87 3.04 14.65
CA LEU A 63 11.56 4.43 14.31
C LEU A 63 10.39 4.54 13.33
N THR A 64 10.27 3.56 12.46
CA THR A 64 9.16 3.51 11.52
C THR A 64 7.99 2.78 12.18
N ASN A 65 6.85 3.47 12.30
CA ASN A 65 5.59 2.81 12.00
C ASN A 65 5.71 2.35 10.53
N THR A 66 6.26 1.15 10.31
CA THR A 66 6.82 0.58 9.05
C THR A 66 5.77 0.37 7.95
N ARG A 67 4.76 1.21 7.83
CA ARG A 67 3.99 1.26 6.59
C ARG A 67 4.87 1.95 5.56
N VAL A 68 5.51 1.14 4.73
CA VAL A 68 6.04 1.57 3.43
C VAL A 68 5.00 2.50 2.80
N SER A 69 5.40 3.72 2.41
CA SER A 69 4.43 4.63 1.81
C SER A 69 3.83 3.97 0.57
N PRO A 70 2.53 4.17 0.27
CA PRO A 70 1.93 3.58 -0.91
C PRO A 70 2.68 3.90 -2.21
N ASP A 71 3.27 5.10 -2.32
CA ASP A 71 4.11 5.49 -3.46
C ASP A 71 5.39 4.65 -3.57
N LEU A 72 6.04 4.34 -2.43
CA LEU A 72 7.24 3.51 -2.43
C LEU A 72 6.90 2.05 -2.73
N GLU A 73 5.77 1.53 -2.22
CA GLU A 73 5.30 0.20 -2.60
C GLU A 73 5.01 0.14 -4.10
N LEU A 74 4.33 1.15 -4.65
CA LEU A 74 4.02 1.25 -6.06
C LEU A 74 5.30 1.27 -6.91
N ALA A 75 6.26 2.14 -6.59
CA ALA A 75 7.52 2.23 -7.32
C ALA A 75 8.30 0.91 -7.28
N HIS A 76 8.35 0.24 -6.12
CA HIS A 76 9.03 -1.04 -5.96
C HIS A 76 8.36 -2.15 -6.78
N VAL A 77 7.03 -2.25 -6.78
CA VAL A 77 6.33 -3.27 -7.56
C VAL A 77 6.38 -2.99 -9.07
N GLU A 78 6.34 -1.72 -9.49
CA GLU A 78 6.54 -1.31 -10.89
C GLU A 78 7.94 -1.71 -11.39
N MET A 79 8.96 -1.52 -10.55
CA MET A 79 10.33 -1.94 -10.86
C MET A 79 10.45 -3.47 -11.00
N MET A 80 9.87 -4.24 -10.08
CA MET A 80 9.91 -5.71 -10.14
C MET A 80 9.12 -6.28 -11.32
N ALA A 81 8.00 -5.66 -11.69
CA ALA A 81 7.16 -6.10 -12.79
C ALA A 81 7.84 -5.99 -14.16
N GLY A 82 8.79 -5.06 -14.30
CA GLY A 82 9.48 -4.84 -15.57
C GLY A 82 8.51 -4.59 -16.73
N ARG A 83 8.97 -4.93 -17.95
CA ARG A 83 8.19 -4.80 -19.19
C ARG A 83 7.76 -6.14 -19.80
N ASP A 84 8.30 -7.24 -19.30
CA ASP A 84 8.01 -8.58 -19.83
C ASP A 84 6.71 -9.12 -19.24
N ALA A 85 5.84 -9.66 -20.08
CA ALA A 85 4.50 -10.12 -19.68
C ALA A 85 4.55 -11.24 -18.62
N ILE A 86 5.54 -12.13 -18.67
CA ILE A 86 5.69 -13.24 -17.72
C ILE A 86 5.98 -12.71 -16.31
N SER A 87 6.89 -11.74 -16.21
CA SER A 87 7.22 -11.10 -14.92
C SER A 87 6.12 -10.13 -14.43
N ARG A 88 5.42 -9.50 -15.36
CA ARG A 88 4.46 -8.43 -15.07
C ARG A 88 3.10 -8.97 -14.62
N ALA A 89 2.55 -9.96 -15.31
CA ALA A 89 1.19 -10.44 -15.07
C ALA A 89 0.93 -10.87 -13.61
N PRO A 90 1.82 -11.62 -12.93
CA PRO A 90 1.63 -11.99 -11.53
C PRO A 90 1.62 -10.80 -10.56
N LEU A 91 2.18 -9.67 -10.95
CA LEU A 91 2.30 -8.48 -10.12
C LEU A 91 1.17 -7.47 -10.34
N LEU A 92 0.36 -7.61 -11.40
CA LEU A 92 -0.69 -6.65 -11.75
C LEU A 92 -1.72 -6.43 -10.63
N ALA A 93 -2.10 -7.47 -9.90
CA ALA A 93 -3.00 -7.35 -8.74
C ALA A 93 -2.40 -6.46 -7.64
N ARG A 94 -1.09 -6.61 -7.38
CA ARG A 94 -0.37 -5.80 -6.38
C ARG A 94 -0.14 -4.38 -6.88
N MET A 95 0.22 -4.20 -8.14
CA MET A 95 0.35 -2.89 -8.79
C MET A 95 -0.96 -2.10 -8.72
N THR A 96 -2.09 -2.76 -9.01
CA THR A 96 -3.43 -2.19 -8.95
C THR A 96 -3.75 -1.66 -7.54
N ARG A 97 -3.54 -2.49 -6.53
CA ARG A 97 -3.73 -2.14 -5.12
C ARG A 97 -2.81 -0.99 -4.67
N ALA A 98 -1.52 -1.07 -5.00
CA ALA A 98 -0.54 -0.07 -4.62
C ALA A 98 -0.83 1.29 -5.28
N ALA A 99 -1.20 1.30 -6.56
CA ALA A 99 -1.57 2.52 -7.28
C ALA A 99 -2.83 3.17 -6.69
N TYR A 100 -3.83 2.36 -6.33
CA TYR A 100 -5.02 2.88 -5.65
C TYR A 100 -4.65 3.49 -4.28
N ALA A 101 -3.85 2.78 -3.48
CA ALA A 101 -3.43 3.25 -2.16
C ALA A 101 -2.57 4.52 -2.23
N ALA A 102 -1.80 4.70 -3.31
CA ALA A 102 -1.01 5.89 -3.60
C ALA A 102 -1.83 7.08 -4.13
N GLY A 103 -3.16 6.94 -4.26
CA GLY A 103 -3.99 8.02 -4.79
C GLY A 103 -3.69 8.33 -6.26
N GLN A 104 -3.25 7.34 -7.03
CA GLN A 104 -2.93 7.45 -8.46
C GLN A 104 -4.05 6.81 -9.29
N PRO A 105 -5.22 7.46 -9.46
CA PRO A 105 -6.42 6.82 -10.01
C PRO A 105 -6.23 6.31 -11.44
N GLU A 106 -5.53 7.06 -12.29
CA GLU A 106 -5.26 6.66 -13.68
C GLU A 106 -4.40 5.40 -13.77
N LYS A 107 -3.33 5.33 -12.95
CA LYS A 107 -2.49 4.13 -12.86
C LYS A 107 -3.27 2.94 -12.30
N ALA A 108 -4.08 3.16 -11.27
CA ALA A 108 -4.88 2.12 -10.64
C ALA A 108 -5.89 1.51 -11.62
N GLU A 109 -6.57 2.36 -12.40
CA GLU A 109 -7.51 1.95 -13.45
C GLU A 109 -6.79 1.19 -14.57
N ARG A 110 -5.65 1.71 -15.05
CA ARG A 110 -4.84 1.04 -16.07
C ARG A 110 -4.41 -0.36 -15.64
N TYR A 111 -3.82 -0.48 -14.45
CA TYR A 111 -3.34 -1.78 -13.95
C TYR A 111 -4.49 -2.74 -13.63
N ALA A 112 -5.64 -2.23 -13.18
CA ALA A 112 -6.81 -3.06 -12.97
C ALA A 112 -7.30 -3.67 -14.29
N ASN A 113 -7.45 -2.87 -15.34
CA ASN A 113 -7.85 -3.36 -16.67
C ASN A 113 -6.82 -4.33 -17.25
N GLU A 114 -5.52 -4.04 -17.09
CA GLU A 114 -4.45 -4.94 -17.50
C GLU A 114 -4.51 -6.29 -16.75
N ALA A 115 -4.80 -6.27 -15.43
CA ALA A 115 -4.98 -7.48 -14.63
C ALA A 115 -6.17 -8.32 -15.12
N LEU A 116 -7.29 -7.67 -15.43
CA LEU A 116 -8.48 -8.34 -15.96
C LEU A 116 -8.23 -8.94 -17.34
N GLU A 117 -7.52 -8.23 -18.22
CA GLU A 117 -7.18 -8.76 -19.55
C GLU A 117 -6.21 -9.93 -19.45
N ALA A 118 -5.15 -9.82 -18.64
CA ALA A 118 -4.19 -10.90 -18.41
C ALA A 118 -4.87 -12.19 -17.90
N ALA A 119 -5.87 -12.04 -17.04
CA ALA A 119 -6.65 -13.15 -16.50
C ALA A 119 -7.49 -13.91 -17.55
N ARG A 120 -7.74 -13.33 -18.74
CA ARG A 120 -8.50 -13.98 -19.81
C ARG A 120 -7.68 -15.00 -20.61
N HIS A 121 -6.35 -14.94 -20.51
CA HIS A 121 -5.45 -15.82 -21.27
C HIS A 121 -5.19 -17.18 -20.59
N GLY A 122 -5.76 -17.41 -19.40
CA GLY A 122 -5.65 -18.69 -18.71
C GLY A 122 -5.77 -18.58 -17.19
N VAL A 123 -5.93 -19.73 -16.54
CA VAL A 123 -5.96 -19.84 -15.08
C VAL A 123 -4.58 -20.23 -14.58
N PHE A 124 -3.92 -19.28 -13.92
CA PHE A 124 -2.64 -19.42 -13.24
C PHE A 124 -2.79 -19.14 -11.75
N TRP A 125 -1.74 -19.41 -10.98
CA TRP A 125 -1.74 -19.22 -9.51
C TRP A 125 -2.07 -17.79 -9.06
N TRP A 126 -1.85 -16.78 -9.93
CA TRP A 126 -2.12 -15.36 -9.68
C TRP A 126 -3.44 -14.86 -10.31
N THR A 127 -4.08 -15.64 -11.20
CA THR A 127 -5.27 -15.21 -11.95
C THR A 127 -6.39 -14.79 -11.02
N GLY A 128 -6.55 -15.49 -9.89
CA GLY A 128 -7.61 -15.17 -8.96
C GLY A 128 -7.43 -13.83 -8.25
N ASP A 129 -6.19 -13.49 -7.90
CA ASP A 129 -5.85 -12.17 -7.34
C ASP A 129 -6.05 -11.05 -8.37
N ALA A 130 -5.71 -11.30 -9.64
CA ALA A 130 -5.90 -10.34 -10.73
C ALA A 130 -7.38 -9.99 -10.94
N ILE A 131 -8.25 -11.00 -11.06
CA ILE A 131 -9.70 -10.80 -11.20
C ILE A 131 -10.26 -10.06 -10.00
N HIS A 132 -9.93 -10.52 -8.80
CA HIS A 132 -10.48 -9.96 -7.58
C HIS A 132 -10.02 -8.50 -7.37
N GLN A 133 -8.71 -8.23 -7.37
CA GLN A 133 -8.20 -6.88 -7.09
C GLN A 133 -8.53 -5.88 -8.19
N GLY A 134 -8.49 -6.30 -9.47
CA GLY A 134 -8.86 -5.46 -10.60
C GLY A 134 -10.29 -4.93 -10.45
N ASN A 135 -11.24 -5.84 -10.25
CA ASN A 135 -12.64 -5.47 -10.04
C ASN A 135 -12.86 -4.65 -8.76
N ILE A 136 -12.23 -5.00 -7.63
CA ILE A 136 -12.37 -4.22 -6.40
C ILE A 136 -11.92 -2.77 -6.61
N VAL A 137 -10.78 -2.53 -7.24
CA VAL A 137 -10.27 -1.17 -7.46
C VAL A 137 -11.19 -0.36 -8.38
N LEU A 138 -11.62 -0.94 -9.51
CA LEU A 138 -12.56 -0.28 -10.42
C LEU A 138 -13.89 0.01 -9.73
N GLY A 139 -14.41 -0.93 -8.94
CA GLY A 139 -15.62 -0.74 -8.15
C GLY A 139 -15.48 0.34 -7.08
N ARG A 140 -14.32 0.47 -6.44
CA ARG A 140 -14.05 1.56 -5.49
C ARG A 140 -13.96 2.92 -6.16
N GLN A 141 -13.41 3.01 -7.36
CA GLN A 141 -13.40 4.24 -8.14
C GLN A 141 -14.81 4.62 -8.61
N ALA A 142 -15.59 3.67 -9.10
CA ALA A 142 -17.00 3.87 -9.43
C ALA A 142 -17.82 4.36 -8.23
N PHE A 143 -17.65 3.72 -7.08
CA PHE A 143 -18.27 4.14 -5.82
C PHE A 143 -17.89 5.58 -5.44
N GLY A 144 -16.61 5.95 -5.59
CA GLY A 144 -16.13 7.32 -5.32
C GLY A 144 -16.74 8.37 -6.25
N ARG A 145 -17.10 8.00 -7.48
CA ARG A 145 -17.81 8.87 -8.45
C ARG A 145 -19.33 8.88 -8.27
N GLY A 146 -19.87 8.11 -7.31
CA GLY A 146 -21.31 7.98 -7.09
C GLY A 146 -22.02 7.00 -8.04
N ASP A 147 -21.28 6.26 -8.87
CA ASP A 147 -21.86 5.24 -9.74
C ASP A 147 -22.08 3.94 -8.94
N MET A 148 -23.21 3.91 -8.23
CA MET A 148 -23.58 2.81 -7.35
C MET A 148 -23.79 1.49 -8.11
N GLU A 149 -24.39 1.57 -9.29
CA GLU A 149 -24.65 0.39 -10.11
C GLU A 149 -23.36 -0.24 -10.62
N ALA A 150 -22.40 0.56 -11.10
CA ALA A 150 -21.09 0.04 -11.45
C ALA A 150 -20.35 -0.52 -10.24
N ALA A 151 -20.39 0.15 -9.09
CA ALA A 151 -19.76 -0.34 -7.86
C ALA A 151 -20.29 -1.72 -7.45
N LYS A 152 -21.61 -1.92 -7.50
CA LYS A 152 -22.27 -3.21 -7.23
C LYS A 152 -21.83 -4.28 -8.23
N ARG A 153 -21.87 -3.99 -9.53
CA ARG A 153 -21.45 -4.92 -10.58
C ARG A 153 -20.00 -5.37 -10.39
N TYR A 154 -19.09 -4.43 -10.14
CA TYR A 154 -17.68 -4.74 -9.91
C TYR A 154 -17.46 -5.56 -8.64
N LEU A 155 -18.21 -5.32 -7.55
CA LEU A 155 -18.12 -6.15 -6.37
C LEU A 155 -18.44 -7.62 -6.69
N LEU A 156 -19.53 -7.87 -7.40
CA LEU A 156 -19.94 -9.23 -7.78
C LEU A 156 -18.93 -9.87 -8.74
N LEU A 157 -18.43 -9.12 -9.73
CA LEU A 157 -17.38 -9.60 -10.64
C LEU A 157 -16.10 -9.99 -9.90
N ALA A 158 -15.73 -9.29 -8.82
CA ALA A 158 -14.58 -9.64 -8.01
C ALA A 158 -14.72 -11.02 -7.33
N ALA A 159 -15.95 -11.43 -7.03
CA ALA A 159 -16.26 -12.72 -6.39
C ALA A 159 -16.28 -13.89 -7.38
N LYS A 160 -16.43 -13.63 -8.69
CA LYS A 160 -16.38 -14.64 -9.77
C LYS A 160 -14.97 -15.09 -10.15
N THR A 161 -14.05 -15.02 -9.19
CA THR A 161 -12.66 -15.44 -9.34
C THR A 161 -12.52 -16.95 -9.14
N PRO A 162 -11.59 -17.64 -9.84
CA PRO A 162 -11.24 -19.03 -9.53
C PRO A 162 -10.54 -19.20 -8.17
N GLY A 163 -10.25 -18.09 -7.47
CA GLY A 163 -9.50 -18.08 -6.22
C GLY A 163 -7.99 -18.10 -6.43
N SER A 164 -7.25 -17.92 -5.34
CA SER A 164 -5.78 -18.01 -5.27
C SER A 164 -5.36 -18.42 -3.87
N SER A 165 -4.09 -18.79 -3.67
CA SER A 165 -3.56 -19.08 -2.33
C SER A 165 -3.69 -17.88 -1.37
N THR A 166 -3.58 -16.66 -1.91
CA THR A 166 -3.78 -15.43 -1.15
C THR A 166 -5.24 -15.31 -0.71
N LEU A 167 -6.19 -15.43 -1.64
CA LEU A 167 -7.62 -15.30 -1.36
C LEU A 167 -8.15 -16.43 -0.48
N SER A 168 -7.61 -17.64 -0.62
CA SER A 168 -8.01 -18.76 0.23
C SER A 168 -7.56 -18.60 1.67
N THR A 169 -6.42 -17.96 1.90
CA THR A 169 -5.85 -17.78 3.24
C THR A 169 -6.28 -16.46 3.89
N LEU A 170 -6.07 -15.34 3.21
CA LEU A 170 -6.30 -13.99 3.74
C LEU A 170 -7.73 -13.49 3.49
N GLY A 171 -8.38 -14.02 2.46
CA GLY A 171 -9.76 -13.68 2.12
C GLY A 171 -9.92 -12.51 1.16
N PRO A 172 -11.18 -12.21 0.82
CA PRO A 172 -11.55 -11.09 -0.05
C PRO A 172 -11.23 -9.74 0.58
N LYS A 173 -11.15 -8.70 -0.26
CA LYS A 173 -11.03 -7.30 0.20
C LYS A 173 -12.41 -6.69 0.33
N MET A 174 -12.74 -6.28 1.55
CA MET A 174 -14.07 -5.83 1.96
C MET A 174 -14.26 -4.30 1.89
N GLY A 175 -13.25 -3.55 1.44
CA GLY A 175 -13.32 -2.08 1.34
C GLY A 175 -14.52 -1.57 0.54
N LEU A 176 -14.78 -2.17 -0.62
CA LEU A 176 -15.93 -1.84 -1.46
C LEU A 176 -17.25 -2.32 -0.83
N ALA A 177 -17.29 -3.56 -0.35
CA ALA A 177 -18.44 -4.14 0.32
C ALA A 177 -18.89 -3.30 1.53
N LYS A 178 -17.94 -2.81 2.33
CA LYS A 178 -18.22 -1.89 3.44
C LYS A 178 -18.87 -0.60 2.96
N GLY A 179 -18.30 0.04 1.93
CA GLY A 179 -18.85 1.27 1.37
C GLY A 179 -20.29 1.08 0.86
N LEU A 180 -20.55 -0.02 0.16
CA LEU A 180 -21.87 -0.39 -0.33
C LEU A 180 -22.86 -0.65 0.81
N LEU A 181 -22.45 -1.41 1.83
CA LEU A 181 -23.26 -1.65 3.03
C LEU A 181 -23.59 -0.36 3.77
N ASP A 182 -22.63 0.58 3.83
CA ASP A 182 -22.86 1.89 4.42
C ASP A 182 -23.93 2.70 3.69
N ARG A 183 -24.22 2.37 2.42
CA ARG A 183 -25.27 3.01 1.60
C ARG A 183 -26.55 2.17 1.51
N GLY A 184 -26.68 1.11 2.30
CA GLY A 184 -27.87 0.28 2.36
C GLY A 184 -27.94 -0.83 1.30
N GLU A 185 -26.86 -1.04 0.53
CA GLU A 185 -26.79 -2.06 -0.53
C GLU A 185 -26.51 -3.47 0.02
N SER A 186 -27.25 -3.87 1.06
CA SER A 186 -27.04 -5.11 1.81
C SER A 186 -27.23 -6.35 0.95
N ALA A 187 -28.18 -6.34 0.00
CA ALA A 187 -28.45 -7.50 -0.86
C ALA A 187 -27.23 -7.87 -1.72
N THR A 188 -26.58 -6.88 -2.34
CA THR A 188 -25.36 -7.11 -3.13
C THR A 188 -24.20 -7.58 -2.27
N VAL A 189 -24.04 -7.02 -1.07
CA VAL A 189 -22.98 -7.44 -0.14
C VAL A 189 -23.19 -8.87 0.34
N LEU A 190 -24.43 -9.28 0.62
CA LEU A 190 -24.76 -10.65 0.98
C LEU A 190 -24.46 -11.63 -0.15
N GLN A 191 -24.83 -11.28 -1.39
CA GLN A 191 -24.48 -12.09 -2.56
C GLN A 191 -22.96 -12.22 -2.73
N TYR A 192 -22.23 -11.11 -2.56
CA TYR A 192 -20.77 -11.14 -2.59
C TYR A 192 -20.16 -12.10 -1.55
N LEU A 193 -20.67 -12.07 -0.31
CA LEU A 193 -20.20 -12.96 0.77
C LEU A 193 -20.48 -14.44 0.46
N GLU A 194 -21.63 -14.75 -0.12
CA GLU A 194 -21.98 -16.10 -0.56
C GLU A 194 -21.01 -16.60 -1.63
N GLU A 195 -20.72 -15.78 -2.64
CA GLU A 195 -19.79 -16.15 -3.70
C GLU A 195 -18.35 -16.28 -3.18
N CYS A 196 -17.95 -15.46 -2.20
CA CYS A 196 -16.65 -15.59 -1.55
C CYS A 196 -16.43 -16.93 -0.82
N ALA A 197 -17.50 -17.62 -0.42
CA ALA A 197 -17.40 -18.93 0.22
C ALA A 197 -16.77 -19.99 -0.69
N THR A 198 -16.81 -19.80 -2.00
CA THR A 198 -16.23 -20.73 -2.99
C THR A 198 -14.69 -20.75 -2.97
N PHE A 199 -14.06 -19.64 -2.59
CA PHE A 199 -12.59 -19.52 -2.60
C PHE A 199 -11.98 -19.26 -1.22
N TRP A 200 -12.71 -18.69 -0.25
CA TRP A 200 -12.15 -18.33 1.06
C TRP A 200 -12.28 -19.43 2.12
N THR A 201 -11.47 -20.47 1.98
CA THR A 201 -11.43 -21.62 2.92
C THR A 201 -10.92 -21.23 4.31
N GLY A 202 -10.04 -20.22 4.40
CA GLY A 202 -9.50 -19.68 5.64
C GLY A 202 -10.43 -18.75 6.42
N SER A 203 -11.72 -18.68 6.08
CA SER A 203 -12.65 -17.72 6.68
C SER A 203 -12.90 -17.92 8.18
N ARG A 204 -12.67 -19.13 8.73
CA ARG A 204 -12.84 -19.45 10.16
C ARG A 204 -14.19 -18.99 10.74
N GLY A 205 -15.26 -19.12 9.95
CA GLY A 205 -16.62 -18.72 10.34
C GLY A 205 -16.96 -17.25 10.10
N LYS A 206 -16.00 -16.41 9.65
CA LYS A 206 -16.23 -14.98 9.44
C LYS A 206 -17.31 -14.67 8.40
N LEU A 207 -17.40 -15.45 7.32
CA LEU A 207 -18.47 -15.28 6.34
C LEU A 207 -19.86 -15.46 6.95
N ALA A 208 -20.04 -16.47 7.82
CA ALA A 208 -21.30 -16.72 8.50
C ALA A 208 -21.63 -15.63 9.52
N GLU A 209 -20.63 -15.21 10.31
CA GLU A 209 -20.74 -14.10 11.26
C GLU A 209 -21.17 -12.80 10.57
N TRP A 210 -20.47 -12.40 9.51
CA TRP A 210 -20.77 -11.19 8.76
C TRP A 210 -22.13 -11.24 8.08
N THR A 211 -22.50 -12.40 7.52
CA THR A 211 -23.82 -12.61 6.91
C THR A 211 -24.95 -12.46 7.93
N ALA A 212 -24.80 -13.02 9.13
CA ALA A 212 -25.80 -12.91 10.19
C ALA A 212 -25.97 -11.46 10.67
N LEU A 213 -24.85 -10.74 10.86
CA LEU A 213 -24.88 -9.33 11.25
C LEU A 213 -25.60 -8.47 10.20
N ILE A 214 -25.28 -8.64 8.91
CA ILE A 214 -25.93 -7.87 7.83
C ILE A 214 -27.43 -8.17 7.75
N ARG A 215 -27.84 -9.43 7.90
CA ARG A 215 -29.27 -9.81 7.92
C ARG A 215 -30.03 -9.23 9.10
N ALA A 216 -29.36 -9.01 10.23
CA ALA A 216 -29.91 -8.33 11.39
C ALA A 216 -29.93 -6.79 11.24
N GLY A 217 -29.55 -6.24 10.09
CA GLY A 217 -29.44 -4.80 9.86
C GLY A 217 -28.21 -4.17 10.53
N LEU A 218 -27.27 -4.99 11.01
CA LEU A 218 -26.02 -4.54 11.63
C LEU A 218 -24.90 -4.47 10.60
N LYS A 219 -23.87 -3.68 10.92
CA LYS A 219 -22.67 -3.54 10.09
C LYS A 219 -21.52 -4.32 10.72
N PRO A 220 -21.05 -5.42 10.11
CA PRO A 220 -19.93 -6.18 10.66
C PRO A 220 -18.64 -5.37 10.60
N ASP A 221 -17.74 -5.65 11.54
CA ASP A 221 -16.35 -5.25 11.41
C ASP A 221 -15.62 -6.26 10.50
N PHE A 222 -15.19 -5.77 9.34
CA PHE A 222 -14.42 -6.57 8.38
C PHE A 222 -12.92 -6.66 8.74
N GLY A 223 -12.48 -5.96 9.79
CA GLY A 223 -11.13 -6.04 10.33
C GLY A 223 -10.03 -5.79 9.29
N PRO A 224 -9.01 -6.66 9.16
CA PRO A 224 -7.91 -6.43 8.22
C PRO A 224 -8.33 -6.50 6.73
N ASN A 225 -9.51 -7.04 6.43
CA ASN A 225 -9.98 -7.19 5.05
C ASN A 225 -10.46 -5.87 4.43
N VAL A 226 -10.70 -4.80 5.22
CA VAL A 226 -11.04 -3.47 4.68
C VAL A 226 -9.83 -2.74 4.11
N THR A 227 -8.65 -2.99 4.67
CA THR A 227 -7.42 -2.28 4.31
C THR A 227 -6.58 -3.05 3.29
N TYR A 228 -5.78 -2.29 2.55
CA TYR A 228 -4.76 -2.84 1.67
C TYR A 228 -3.49 -3.17 2.41
#